data_AF-A0A7S2N6U8-F1
#
_entry.id   AF-A0A7S2N6U8-F1
#
_cell.length_a   1.000
_cell.length_b   1.000
_cell.length_c   1.000
_cell.angle_alpha   90.00
_cell.angle_beta   90.00
_cell.angle_gamma   90.00
#
_symmetry.space_group_name_H-M   'P 1'
#
loop_
_entity.id
_entity.type
_entity.pdbx_description
1 polymer ?
#
loop_
_entity_poly.entity_id
_entity_poly.type
_entity_poly.pdbx_seq_one_letter_code
_entity_poly.pdbx_strand_id
1 'polypeptide(L)'
;AKELGRPVEFVTCPQEAWVEAVVQGGFFPDWLAESVAYNFTVVKQGGFMHGTSPELLELWQPRRTMQQWIQEWAPTSPPPADAKTGQEYTVLVTGATGN
;
A
#
# COMPACT_ATOMS: atom_id res chain seq x y z
N ALA A 1 4.58 -10.29 -1.74
CA ALA A 1 5.49 -11.22 -1.06
C ALA A 1 6.51 -11.82 -2.04
N LYS A 2 6.07 -12.65 -3.01
CA LYS A 2 6.98 -13.32 -3.98
C LYS A 2 7.97 -12.37 -4.67
N GLU A 3 7.49 -11.28 -5.27
CA GLU A 3 8.35 -10.34 -6.01
C GLU A 3 9.29 -9.52 -5.10
N LEU A 4 8.96 -9.36 -3.81
CA LEU A 4 9.82 -8.67 -2.84
C LEU A 4 10.82 -9.63 -2.17
N GLY A 5 10.77 -10.93 -2.48
CA GLY A 5 11.63 -11.96 -1.86
C GLY A 5 11.47 -12.10 -0.34
N ARG A 6 10.43 -11.53 0.25
CA ARG A 6 10.21 -11.47 1.70
C ARG A 6 8.74 -11.58 2.08
N PRO A 7 8.43 -12.10 3.27
CA PRO A 7 7.05 -12.14 3.75
C PRO A 7 6.51 -10.71 3.92
N VAL A 8 5.21 -10.57 3.66
CA VAL A 8 4.47 -9.34 3.88
C VAL A 8 3.38 -9.70 4.88
N GLU A 9 3.38 -9.01 6.02
CA GLU A 9 2.34 -9.14 7.03
C GLU A 9 1.27 -8.08 6.79
N PHE A 10 0.02 -8.52 6.70
CA PHE A 10 -1.12 -7.61 6.62
C PHE A 10 -1.68 -7.43 8.01
N VAL A 11 -1.44 -6.26 8.60
CA VAL A 11 -1.94 -5.90 9.94
C VAL A 11 -3.03 -4.86 9.84
N THR A 12 -4.04 -4.97 10.68
CA THR A 12 -5.01 -3.89 10.91
C THR A 12 -4.62 -3.16 12.17
N CYS A 13 -4.60 -1.83 12.14
CA CYS A 13 -4.42 -1.01 13.33
C CYS A 13 -5.47 0.11 13.38
N PRO A 14 -5.80 0.62 14.58
CA PRO A 14 -6.56 1.85 14.72
C PRO A 14 -5.84 3.03 14.05
N GLN A 15 -6.61 4.01 13.57
CA GLN A 15 -6.06 5.17 12.88
C GLN A 15 -5.09 5.96 13.75
N GLU A 16 -5.42 6.12 15.03
CA GLU A 16 -4.65 6.86 16.03
C GLU A 16 -3.28 6.19 16.25
N ALA A 17 -3.28 4.86 16.37
CA ALA A 17 -2.05 4.09 16.53
C ALA A 17 -1.13 4.18 15.30
N TRP A 18 -1.72 4.27 14.10
CA TRP A 18 -0.95 4.49 12.87
C TRP A 18 -0.31 5.88 12.84
N VAL A 19 -1.08 6.93 13.17
CA VAL A 19 -0.59 8.31 13.19
C VAL A 19 0.55 8.47 14.20
N GLU A 20 0.37 7.97 15.43
CA GLU A 20 1.39 8.04 16.48
C GLU A 20 2.71 7.38 16.03
N ALA A 21 2.66 6.18 15.47
CA ALA A 21 3.84 5.45 15.02
C ALA A 21 4.59 6.18 13.89
N VAL A 22 3.85 6.79 12.96
CA VAL A 22 4.42 7.50 11.80
C VAL A 22 5.07 8.82 12.21
N VAL A 23 4.43 9.56 13.12
CA VAL A 23 4.99 10.80 13.71
C VAL A 23 6.23 10.46 14.54
N GLN A 24 6.16 9.43 15.38
CA GLN A 24 7.30 8.98 16.19
C GLN A 24 8.48 8.51 15.31
N GLY A 25 8.20 7.89 14.18
CA GLY A 25 9.22 7.48 13.21
C GLY A 25 9.91 8.66 12.51
N GLY A 26 9.42 9.90 12.68
CA GLY A 26 9.99 11.11 12.10
C GLY A 26 9.82 11.21 10.58
N PHE A 27 8.93 10.40 10.00
CA PHE A 27 8.73 10.35 8.54
C PHE A 27 7.85 11.49 8.04
N PHE A 28 6.82 11.88 8.81
CA PHE A 28 5.88 12.93 8.45
C PHE A 28 5.59 13.86 9.62
N PRO A 29 5.31 15.15 9.36
CA PRO A 29 4.69 16.02 10.36
C PRO A 29 3.26 15.58 10.66
N ASP A 30 2.78 15.89 11.87
CA ASP A 30 1.47 15.46 12.41
C ASP A 30 0.31 15.65 11.43
N TRP A 31 0.20 16.84 10.85
CA TRP A 31 -0.89 17.16 9.90
C TRP A 31 -0.89 16.26 8.66
N LEU A 32 0.28 15.84 8.18
CA LEU A 32 0.41 14.99 7.00
C LEU A 32 0.09 13.54 7.37
N ALA A 33 0.51 13.08 8.55
CA ALA A 33 0.14 11.77 9.06
C ALA A 33 -1.38 11.63 9.20
N GLU A 34 -2.05 12.62 9.81
CA GLU A 34 -3.51 12.64 9.92
C GLU A 34 -4.21 12.65 8.55
N SER A 35 -3.71 13.46 7.61
CA SER A 35 -4.27 13.55 6.26
C SER A 35 -4.13 12.23 5.49
N VAL A 36 -2.99 11.54 5.61
CA VAL A 36 -2.78 10.23 4.97
C VAL A 36 -3.68 9.18 5.61
N ALA A 37 -3.84 9.22 6.93
CA ALA A 37 -4.67 8.26 7.64
C ALA A 37 -6.15 8.33 7.21
N TYR A 38 -6.65 9.52 6.84
CA TYR A 38 -7.98 9.68 6.27
C TYR A 38 -8.19 8.87 4.97
N ASN A 39 -7.14 8.66 4.16
CA ASN A 39 -7.24 7.86 2.94
C ASN A 39 -7.66 6.42 3.24
N PHE A 40 -7.31 5.84 4.39
CA PHE A 40 -7.74 4.48 4.75
C PHE A 40 -9.27 4.38 4.87
N THR A 41 -9.91 5.43 5.40
CA THR A 41 -11.37 5.52 5.48
C THR A 41 -11.99 5.60 4.09
N VAL A 42 -11.44 6.45 3.21
CA VAL A 42 -11.92 6.62 1.84
C VAL A 42 -11.74 5.34 1.01
N VAL A 43 -10.60 4.66 1.12
CA VAL A 43 -10.34 3.35 0.47
C VAL A 43 -11.39 2.32 0.90
N LYS A 44 -11.65 2.20 2.20
CA LYS A 44 -12.60 1.22 2.73
C LYS A 44 -14.03 1.46 2.22
N GLN A 45 -14.37 2.70 1.94
CA GLN A 45 -15.67 3.10 1.40
C GLN A 45 -15.74 3.00 -0.14
N GLY A 46 -14.70 2.49 -0.81
CA GLY A 46 -14.64 2.40 -2.27
C GLY A 46 -14.36 3.73 -2.97
N GLY A 47 -14.01 4.78 -2.22
CA GLY A 47 -13.88 6.15 -2.71
C GLY A 47 -12.72 6.42 -3.68
N PHE A 48 -11.84 5.44 -3.91
CA PHE A 48 -10.76 5.54 -4.91
C PHE A 48 -11.08 4.83 -6.24
N MET A 49 -12.25 4.18 -6.35
CA MET A 49 -12.66 3.51 -7.59
C MET A 49 -13.31 4.52 -8.54
N HIS A 50 -12.48 5.29 -9.23
CA HIS A 50 -12.92 6.20 -10.29
C HIS A 50 -12.61 5.64 -11.67
N GLY A 51 -13.59 5.69 -12.58
CA GLY A 51 -13.33 5.46 -13.99
C GLY A 51 -12.39 6.53 -14.53
N THR A 52 -11.40 6.12 -15.31
CA THR A 52 -10.53 7.04 -16.07
C THR A 52 -11.03 7.15 -17.50
N SER A 53 -10.77 8.29 -18.15
CA SER A 53 -11.15 8.49 -19.55
C SER A 53 -10.08 7.90 -20.50
N PRO A 54 -10.46 7.46 -21.71
CA PRO A 54 -9.50 7.01 -22.72
C PRO A 54 -8.40 8.05 -23.03
N GLU A 55 -8.76 9.34 -23.04
CA GLU A 55 -7.85 10.45 -23.32
C GLU A 55 -6.79 10.60 -22.22
N LEU A 56 -7.16 10.43 -20.95
CA LEU A 56 -6.20 10.42 -19.85
C LEU A 56 -5.25 9.21 -19.93
N LEU A 57 -5.75 8.05 -20.37
CA LEU A 57 -4.92 6.86 -20.58
C LEU A 57 -3.91 7.04 -21.71
N GLU A 58 -4.16 7.89 -22.69
CA GLU A 58 -3.20 8.22 -23.75
C GLU A 58 -2.03 9.06 -23.26
N LEU A 59 -2.26 9.95 -22.27
CA LEU A 59 -1.22 10.78 -21.67
C LEU A 59 -0.28 9.98 -20.75
N TRP A 60 -0.71 8.84 -20.21
CA TRP A 60 0.07 8.02 -19.28
C TRP A 60 0.87 6.91 -19.98
N GLN A 61 1.91 7.31 -20.72
CA GLN A 61 2.92 6.41 -21.25
C GLN A 61 4.17 6.36 -20.34
N PRO A 62 4.74 5.18 -20.04
CA PRO A 62 4.27 3.86 -20.46
C PRO A 62 3.03 3.43 -19.67
N ARG A 63 2.06 2.84 -20.38
CA ARG A 63 0.93 2.16 -19.73
C ARG A 63 1.45 0.92 -19.02
N ARG A 64 1.48 0.95 -17.69
CA ARG A 64 1.89 -0.19 -16.87
C ARG A 64 0.79 -0.60 -15.91
N THR A 65 0.59 -1.90 -15.78
CA THR A 65 -0.22 -2.47 -14.70
C THR A 65 0.55 -2.38 -13.38
N MET A 66 -0.16 -2.48 -12.26
CA MET A 66 0.48 -2.58 -10.95
C MET A 66 1.45 -3.78 -10.87
N GLN A 67 1.14 -4.89 -11.56
CA GLN A 67 2.02 -6.04 -11.63
C GLN A 67 3.34 -5.73 -12.36
N GLN A 68 3.27 -5.06 -13.50
CA GLN A 68 4.47 -4.64 -14.24
C GLN A 68 5.32 -3.67 -13.42
N TRP A 69 4.67 -2.73 -12.72
CA TRP A 69 5.33 -1.83 -11.78
C TRP A 69 6.05 -2.60 -10.66
N ILE A 70 5.38 -3.56 -10.03
CA ILE A 70 5.96 -4.37 -8.95
C ILE A 70 7.17 -5.17 -9.46
N GLN A 71 7.06 -5.80 -10.63
CA GLN A 71 8.17 -6.58 -11.21
C GLN A 71 9.41 -5.71 -11.49
N GLU A 72 9.20 -4.48 -11.94
CA GLU A 72 10.27 -3.52 -12.20
C GLU A 72 10.96 -3.08 -10.89
N TRP A 73 10.17 -2.71 -9.87
CA TRP A 73 10.69 -1.99 -8.70
C TRP A 73 10.99 -2.87 -7.50
N ALA A 74 10.27 -3.98 -7.30
CA ALA A 74 10.44 -4.84 -6.13
C ALA A 74 11.88 -5.39 -5.95
N PRO A 75 12.61 -5.81 -7.02
CA PRO A 75 13.99 -6.27 -6.89
C PRO A 75 14.96 -5.19 -6.39
N THR A 76 14.63 -3.90 -6.59
CA THR A 76 15.47 -2.75 -6.19
C THR A 76 15.10 -2.18 -4.82
N SER A 77 14.02 -2.66 -4.20
CA SER A 77 13.56 -2.16 -2.90
C SER A 77 14.39 -2.79 -1.77
N PRO A 78 15.18 -2.00 -1.03
CA PRO A 78 15.97 -2.54 0.08
C PRO A 78 15.05 -3.19 1.12
N PRO A 79 15.51 -4.27 1.81
CA PRO A 79 14.81 -4.77 2.97
C PRO A 79 14.78 -3.71 4.09
N PRO A 80 13.66 -3.57 4.82
CA PRO A 80 13.68 -2.89 6.12
C PRO A 80 14.78 -3.50 6.99
N ALA A 81 15.46 -2.68 7.80
CA ALA A 81 16.61 -3.10 8.61
C ALA A 81 16.30 -4.32 9.51
N ASP A 82 15.05 -4.45 9.97
CA ASP A 82 14.59 -5.49 10.89
C ASP A 82 13.66 -6.53 10.23
N ALA A 83 13.67 -6.64 8.90
CA ALA A 83 12.79 -7.59 8.20
C ALA A 83 13.12 -9.04 8.58
N LYS A 84 12.17 -9.72 9.24
CA LYS A 84 12.29 -11.15 9.57
C LYS A 84 12.33 -11.98 8.28
N THR A 85 13.47 -12.58 7.99
CA THR A 85 13.63 -13.51 6.86
C THR A 85 13.01 -14.88 7.18
N GLY A 86 12.21 -15.44 6.27
CA GLY A 86 11.90 -16.88 6.27
C GLY A 86 10.58 -17.34 6.90
N GLN A 87 9.63 -16.44 7.20
CA GLN A 87 8.34 -16.83 7.79
C GLN A 87 7.21 -16.71 6.76
N GLU A 88 6.78 -17.83 6.17
CA GLU A 88 5.60 -17.84 5.28
C GLU A 88 4.32 -17.62 6.09
N TYR A 89 3.50 -16.66 5.69
CA TYR A 89 2.19 -16.41 6.29
C TYR A 89 1.10 -16.78 5.29
N THR A 90 0.15 -17.61 5.73
CA THR A 90 -1.08 -17.91 5.01
C THR A 90 -1.98 -16.69 5.04
N VAL A 91 -2.18 -16.05 3.89
CA VAL A 91 -3.05 -14.88 3.77
C VAL A 91 -4.49 -15.36 3.55
N LEU A 92 -5.40 -15.00 4.46
CA LEU A 92 -6.84 -15.04 4.20
C LEU A 92 -7.24 -13.67 3.65
N VAL A 93 -7.35 -13.54 2.33
CA VAL A 93 -7.97 -12.36 1.72
C VAL A 93 -9.48 -12.51 1.88
N THR A 94 -10.05 -12.00 2.97
CA THR A 94 -11.49 -11.76 3.01
C THR A 94 -11.74 -10.55 2.12
N GLY A 95 -12.10 -10.82 0.88
CA GLY A 95 -12.40 -9.78 -0.09
C GLY A 95 -13.43 -8.80 0.45
N ALA A 96 -13.21 -7.52 0.21
CA ALA A 96 -14.32 -6.62 -0.07
C ALA A 96 -14.92 -7.05 -1.41
N THR A 97 -15.63 -8.18 -1.43
CA THR A 97 -16.60 -8.45 -2.49
C THR A 97 -17.78 -7.54 -2.21
N GLY A 98 -17.71 -6.33 -2.76
CA GLY A 98 -18.90 -5.51 -2.95
C GLY A 98 -19.81 -6.25 -3.94
N ASN A 99 -20.99 -6.65 -3.45
CA ASN A 99 -22.20 -6.72 -4.25
C ASN A 99 -23.07 -5.54 -3.84
#